data_AF-A0A9P7V3T1-F1
#
_entry.id   AF-A0A9P7V3T1-F1
#
_cell.length_a   1.000
_cell.length_b   1.000
_cell.length_c   1.000
_cell.angle_alpha   90.00
_cell.angle_beta   90.00
_cell.angle_gamma   90.00
#
_symmetry.space_group_name_H-M   'P 1'
#
loop_
_entity.id
_entity.type
_entity.pdbx_description
1 polymer ?
#
loop_
_entity_poly.entity_id
_entity_poly.type
_entity_poly.pdbx_seq_one_letter_code
_entity_poly.pdbx_strand_id
1 'polypeptide(L)'
;MVIDVSRIKTMSFPPLPTIPQDIYMDVVTHRSLQRPAEPSDHGDTERLSLLGEHAMRMVVAHYIFSRYPSLTADGMKQKQEETLSNHNYRTWVNHYTQQYKLRLLAAPGTDPLTNDEEMIQFFHTYVGAVYHKNGLKDVISWIWGLLEPYDPAVNVDTPSQDGGDSSTNAQPPSYQSQQQYTPPFQPHQPHPGPAPFFQPHQSPPVSSPFFQPHQSPPGSSPLFQPHQSHPGPSPPTEPAPPLPNGVPTFLPNGVSSLITLGVVNQTAVQRGLVITYEPEAVGLAHSPIWTVRCMINGAERGRGQGKNQKVAKEEAARQAWVNMGW
;
A
#
# COMPACT_ATOMS: atom_id res chain seq x y z
N MET A 1 51.12 -17.71 22.64
CA MET A 1 49.67 -17.46 22.71
C MET A 1 49.38 -16.40 21.65
N VAL A 2 49.12 -16.84 20.43
CA VAL A 2 48.83 -15.95 19.30
C VAL A 2 47.36 -15.57 19.46
N ILE A 3 47.09 -14.30 19.72
CA ILE A 3 45.73 -13.77 19.69
C ILE A 3 45.30 -13.87 18.24
N ASP A 4 44.37 -14.77 17.96
CA ASP A 4 43.74 -14.89 16.66
C ASP A 4 42.84 -13.66 16.45
N VAL A 5 43.30 -12.74 15.61
CA VAL A 5 42.61 -11.47 15.30
C VAL A 5 41.45 -11.69 14.31
N SER A 6 41.12 -12.93 13.95
CA SER A 6 40.12 -13.22 12.89
C SER A 6 38.65 -13.30 13.35
N ARG A 7 38.30 -12.82 14.56
CA ARG A 7 36.89 -12.72 15.01
C ARG A 7 36.54 -11.39 15.68
N ILE A 8 36.73 -10.30 14.95
CA ILE A 8 35.92 -9.10 15.15
C ILE A 8 35.06 -9.01 13.89
N LYS A 9 33.76 -9.28 14.01
CA LYS A 9 32.80 -8.94 12.95
C LYS A 9 32.76 -7.41 12.91
N THR A 10 33.65 -6.80 12.14
CA THR A 10 33.58 -5.37 11.85
C THR A 10 32.18 -5.11 11.33
N MET A 11 31.49 -4.09 11.86
CA MET A 11 30.19 -3.64 11.35
C MET A 11 30.37 -3.21 9.89
N SER A 12 30.28 -4.18 8.98
CA SER A 12 30.47 -3.95 7.57
C SER A 12 29.12 -3.60 7.00
N PHE A 13 28.87 -2.32 6.80
CA PHE A 13 27.68 -1.88 6.07
C PHE A 13 27.76 -2.36 4.61
N PRO A 14 26.61 -2.62 3.96
CA PRO A 14 26.56 -3.06 2.57
C PRO A 14 27.10 -1.98 1.63
N PRO A 15 27.56 -2.38 0.43
CA PRO A 15 28.03 -1.43 -0.58
C PRO A 15 26.91 -0.47 -1.00
N LEU A 16 27.31 0.76 -1.32
CA LEU A 16 26.37 1.78 -1.80
C LEU A 16 25.82 1.37 -3.18
N PRO A 17 24.49 1.27 -3.36
CA PRO A 17 23.91 0.92 -4.66
C PRO A 17 24.29 1.93 -5.74
N THR A 18 24.71 1.47 -6.91
CA THR A 18 25.07 2.37 -8.02
C THR A 18 23.81 2.90 -8.69
N ILE A 19 23.78 4.20 -8.95
CA ILE A 19 22.75 4.88 -9.74
C ILE A 19 23.38 5.52 -10.99
N PRO A 20 22.65 5.61 -12.12
CA PRO A 20 23.10 6.29 -13.33
C PRO A 20 23.59 7.73 -13.09
N GLN A 21 24.59 8.18 -13.87
CA GLN A 21 25.28 9.47 -13.64
C GLN A 21 24.36 10.69 -13.80
N ASP A 22 23.36 10.58 -14.69
CA ASP A 22 22.38 11.63 -14.98
C ASP A 22 21.57 11.99 -13.72
N ILE A 23 21.00 10.98 -13.03
CA ILE A 23 20.29 11.18 -11.77
C ILE A 23 21.23 11.40 -10.59
N TYR A 24 22.44 10.83 -10.64
CA TYR A 24 23.42 11.00 -9.56
C TYR A 24 23.72 12.48 -9.32
N MET A 25 23.93 13.25 -10.40
CA MET A 25 24.24 14.67 -10.30
C MET A 25 23.12 15.48 -9.65
N ASP A 26 21.86 15.14 -9.92
CA ASP A 26 20.71 15.78 -9.28
C ASP A 26 20.66 15.45 -7.78
N VAL A 27 20.91 14.19 -7.40
CA VAL A 27 20.90 13.74 -6.00
C VAL A 27 22.01 14.39 -5.19
N VAL A 28 23.20 14.55 -5.77
CA VAL A 28 24.36 15.13 -5.07
C VAL A 28 24.39 16.65 -5.10
N THR A 29 23.42 17.32 -5.74
CA THR A 29 23.36 18.79 -5.80
C THR A 29 22.32 19.31 -4.82
N HIS A 30 22.78 20.03 -3.79
CA HIS A 30 21.91 20.64 -2.79
C HIS A 30 21.03 21.74 -3.41
N ARG A 31 19.82 21.93 -2.86
CA ARG A 31 18.86 22.96 -3.29
C ARG A 31 19.44 24.37 -3.34
N SER A 32 20.46 24.68 -2.53
CA SER A 32 21.13 25.99 -2.57
C SER A 32 21.88 26.28 -3.87
N LEU A 33 22.17 25.26 -4.69
CA LEU A 33 22.77 25.38 -6.02
C LEU A 33 21.76 25.17 -7.16
N GLN A 34 20.55 24.71 -6.86
CA GLN A 34 19.51 24.47 -7.86
C GLN A 34 18.91 25.82 -8.30
N ARG A 35 18.84 26.06 -9.61
CA ARG A 35 18.19 27.27 -10.14
C ARG A 35 16.68 27.04 -10.22
N PRO A 36 15.83 27.99 -9.76
CA PRO A 36 14.37 27.81 -9.70
C PRO A 36 13.64 27.58 -11.04
N ALA A 37 14.32 27.62 -12.18
CA ALA A 37 13.68 27.76 -13.50
C ALA A 37 13.95 26.61 -14.49
N GLU A 38 14.80 25.64 -14.14
CA GLU A 38 15.14 24.52 -15.03
C GLU A 38 14.62 23.22 -14.39
N PRO A 39 13.47 22.67 -14.82
CA PRO A 39 13.08 21.33 -14.39
C PRO A 39 14.16 20.36 -14.88
N SER A 40 14.82 19.63 -13.97
CA SER A 40 15.74 18.58 -14.39
C SER A 40 14.98 17.51 -15.15
N ASP A 41 15.68 16.79 -16.05
CA ASP A 41 15.10 15.65 -16.79
C ASP A 41 14.52 14.57 -15.86
N HIS A 42 14.96 14.54 -14.59
CA HIS A 42 14.56 13.58 -13.56
C HIS A 42 13.53 14.15 -12.58
N GLY A 43 13.16 15.42 -12.75
CA GLY A 43 12.18 16.13 -11.95
C GLY A 43 12.71 16.61 -10.61
N ASP A 44 11.85 17.35 -9.92
CA ASP A 44 12.11 17.91 -8.59
C ASP A 44 12.70 16.88 -7.62
N THR A 45 13.94 17.12 -7.18
CA THR A 45 14.66 16.27 -6.21
C THR A 45 13.91 16.09 -4.89
N GLU A 46 13.00 17.00 -4.54
CA GLU A 46 12.11 16.83 -3.39
C GLU A 46 11.14 15.66 -3.58
N ARG A 47 10.71 15.39 -4.82
CA ARG A 47 9.88 14.21 -5.14
C ARG A 47 10.65 12.91 -4.94
N LEU A 48 11.94 12.88 -5.31
CA LEU A 48 12.81 11.73 -5.04
C LEU A 48 13.01 11.56 -3.54
N SER A 49 13.22 12.65 -2.81
CA SER A 49 13.33 12.61 -1.34
C SER A 49 12.08 12.03 -0.69
N LEU A 50 10.89 12.51 -1.07
CA LEU A 50 9.61 12.01 -0.56
C LEU A 50 9.40 10.52 -0.90
N LEU A 51 9.72 10.11 -2.13
CA LEU A 51 9.67 8.71 -2.55
C LEU A 51 10.60 7.85 -1.68
N GLY A 52 11.82 8.33 -1.44
CA GLY A 52 12.81 7.67 -0.63
C GLY A 52 12.42 7.57 0.85
N GLU A 53 11.82 8.61 1.42
CA GLU A 53 11.29 8.59 2.79
C GLU A 53 10.26 7.46 2.95
N HIS A 54 9.29 7.39 2.04
CA HIS A 54 8.25 6.36 2.08
C HIS A 54 8.82 4.96 1.85
N ALA A 55 9.75 4.81 0.91
CA ALA A 55 10.44 3.55 0.68
C ALA A 55 11.20 3.11 1.94
N MET A 56 11.97 4.01 2.56
CA MET A 56 12.72 3.75 3.79
C MET A 56 11.80 3.30 4.92
N ARG A 57 10.72 4.04 5.20
CA ARG A 57 9.74 3.69 6.25
C ARG A 57 9.11 2.32 5.99
N MET A 58 8.69 2.04 4.76
CA MET A 58 8.08 0.76 4.40
C MET A 58 9.06 -0.40 4.56
N VAL A 59 10.30 -0.26 4.06
CA VAL A 59 11.30 -1.34 4.16
C VAL A 59 11.69 -1.62 5.61
N VAL A 60 11.83 -0.58 6.44
CA VAL A 60 12.09 -0.75 7.87
C VAL A 60 10.91 -1.42 8.57
N ALA A 61 9.67 -1.03 8.26
CA ALA A 61 8.48 -1.70 8.80
C ALA A 61 8.44 -3.18 8.39
N HIS A 62 8.74 -3.49 7.13
CA HIS A 62 8.82 -4.86 6.63
C HIS A 62 9.92 -5.68 7.32
N TYR A 63 11.08 -5.07 7.57
CA TYR A 63 12.17 -5.70 8.33
C TYR A 63 11.72 -6.03 9.76
N ILE A 64 11.12 -5.05 10.46
CA ILE A 64 10.68 -5.25 11.84
C ILE A 64 9.59 -6.32 11.93
N PHE A 65 8.60 -6.27 11.04
CA PHE A 65 7.53 -7.27 10.96
C PHE A 65 8.08 -8.69 10.75
N SER A 66 9.11 -8.82 9.90
CA SER A 66 9.70 -10.13 9.56
C SER A 66 10.60 -10.67 10.68
N ARG A 67 11.34 -9.80 11.38
CA ARG A 67 12.36 -10.20 12.38
C ARG A 67 11.83 -10.28 13.81
N TYR A 68 10.78 -9.53 14.11
CA TYR A 68 10.23 -9.46 15.46
C TYR A 68 8.73 -9.81 15.47
N PRO A 69 8.37 -11.06 15.15
CA PRO A 69 6.96 -11.48 15.04
C PRO A 69 6.17 -11.39 16.36
N SER A 70 6.86 -11.27 17.50
CA SER A 70 6.26 -11.12 18.82
C SER A 70 6.00 -9.67 19.23
N LEU A 71 6.50 -8.67 18.47
CA LEU A 71 6.23 -7.27 18.78
C LEU A 71 4.76 -6.93 18.49
N THR A 72 4.16 -6.17 19.40
CA THR A 72 2.84 -5.55 19.17
C THR A 72 2.96 -4.43 18.13
N ALA A 73 1.83 -3.97 17.60
CA ALA A 73 1.81 -2.85 16.65
C ALA A 73 2.46 -1.58 17.21
N ASP A 74 2.27 -1.27 18.50
CA ASP A 74 2.90 -0.11 19.13
C ASP A 74 4.39 -0.33 19.38
N GLY A 75 4.80 -1.55 19.76
CA GLY A 75 6.22 -1.92 19.84
C GLY A 75 6.93 -1.81 18.48
N MET A 76 6.24 -2.13 17.39
CA MET A 76 6.75 -1.97 16.03
C MET A 76 6.95 -0.50 15.66
N LYS A 77 6.00 0.38 16.00
CA LYS A 77 6.15 1.84 15.79
C LYS A 77 7.34 2.39 16.58
N GLN A 78 7.45 2.03 17.86
CA GLN A 78 8.55 2.47 18.71
C GLN A 78 9.90 1.99 18.14
N LYS A 79 10.00 0.72 17.74
CA LYS A 79 11.21 0.18 17.11
C LYS A 79 11.54 0.87 15.78
N GLN A 80 10.52 1.21 15.00
CA GLN A 80 10.70 1.96 13.76
C GLN A 80 11.26 3.36 14.02
N GLU A 81 10.75 4.10 15.00
CA GLU A 81 11.27 5.41 15.40
C GLU A 81 12.71 5.34 15.93
N GLU A 82 13.00 4.34 16.77
CA GLU A 82 14.37 4.06 17.26
C GLU A 82 15.33 3.80 16.09
N THR A 83 14.91 2.95 15.15
CA THR A 83 15.68 2.59 13.96
C THR A 83 15.90 3.79 13.04
N LEU A 84 14.88 4.61 12.84
CA LEU A 84 14.90 5.82 12.00
C LEU A 84 15.30 7.09 12.77
N SER A 85 16.07 6.94 13.84
CA SER A 85 16.58 8.08 14.62
C SER A 85 17.67 8.85 13.87
N ASN A 86 17.81 10.15 14.16
CA ASN A 86 18.87 11.00 13.59
C ASN A 86 20.27 10.41 13.79
N HIS A 87 20.51 9.75 14.94
CA HIS A 87 21.77 9.10 15.23
C HIS A 87 22.12 7.99 14.23
N ASN A 88 21.15 7.13 13.89
CA ASN A 88 21.35 6.06 12.92
C ASN A 88 21.56 6.62 11.51
N TYR A 89 20.76 7.60 11.09
CA TYR A 89 20.99 8.28 9.81
C TYR A 89 22.39 8.90 9.73
N ARG A 90 22.83 9.60 10.78
CA ARG A 90 24.17 10.19 10.83
C ARG A 90 25.26 9.12 10.75
N THR A 91 25.05 7.98 11.40
CA THR A 91 25.97 6.84 11.32
C THR A 91 26.07 6.30 9.89
N TRP A 92 24.93 6.07 9.23
CA TRP A 92 24.90 5.56 7.85
C TRP A 92 25.50 6.55 6.85
N VAL A 93 25.11 7.83 6.94
CA VAL A 93 25.61 8.87 6.02
C VAL A 93 27.13 9.05 6.21
N ASN A 94 27.62 9.17 7.45
CA ASN A 94 29.06 9.29 7.70
C ASN A 94 29.86 8.10 7.16
N HIS A 95 29.32 6.89 7.30
CA HIS A 95 29.97 5.72 6.71
C HIS A 95 30.08 5.86 5.18
N TYR A 96 29.00 6.23 4.49
CA TYR A 96 29.02 6.34 3.03
C TYR A 96 29.82 7.54 2.52
N THR A 97 29.82 8.67 3.21
CA THR A 97 30.65 9.83 2.83
C THR A 97 32.14 9.55 3.01
N GLN A 98 32.52 8.79 4.04
CA GLN A 98 33.92 8.43 4.30
C GLN A 98 34.41 7.30 3.38
N GLN A 99 33.65 6.21 3.26
CA GLN A 99 34.07 5.02 2.52
C GLN A 99 33.88 5.15 1.00
N TYR A 100 32.77 5.75 0.57
CA TYR A 100 32.41 5.84 -0.85
C TYR A 100 32.61 7.25 -1.43
N LYS A 101 33.17 8.18 -0.63
CA LYS A 101 33.35 9.59 -1.00
C LYS A 101 32.07 10.24 -1.53
N LEU A 102 30.91 9.76 -1.07
CA LEU A 102 29.63 10.37 -1.37
C LEU A 102 29.63 11.80 -0.81
N ARG A 103 29.38 12.80 -1.66
CA ARG A 103 29.44 14.21 -1.28
C ARG A 103 28.18 14.92 -1.74
N LEU A 104 27.68 15.81 -0.89
CA LEU A 104 26.63 16.75 -1.23
C LEU A 104 27.29 18.08 -1.64
N LEU A 105 27.12 18.47 -2.90
CA LEU A 105 27.59 19.73 -3.48
C LEU A 105 26.65 20.85 -3.02
N ALA A 106 27.20 21.85 -2.34
CA ALA A 106 26.45 22.97 -1.79
C ALA A 106 27.17 24.30 -2.04
N ALA A 107 26.47 25.41 -1.77
CA ALA A 107 27.03 26.75 -1.87
C ALA A 107 28.31 26.91 -1.03
N PRO A 108 29.31 27.70 -1.48
CA PRO A 108 30.54 27.90 -0.73
C PRO A 108 30.30 28.37 0.71
N GLY A 109 31.01 27.78 1.67
CA GLY A 109 30.88 28.11 3.10
C GLY A 109 29.68 27.46 3.81
N THR A 110 28.92 26.60 3.12
CA THR A 110 27.87 25.78 3.74
C THR A 110 28.30 24.33 3.85
N ASP A 111 27.87 23.65 4.92
CA ASP A 111 27.99 22.20 5.07
C ASP A 111 26.63 21.62 5.49
N PRO A 112 25.74 21.34 4.51
CA PRO A 112 24.39 20.85 4.78
C PRO A 112 24.35 19.56 5.59
N LEU A 113 25.41 18.75 5.54
CA LEU A 113 25.47 17.48 6.27
C LEU A 113 25.62 17.67 7.78
N THR A 114 25.92 18.89 8.25
CA THR A 114 25.91 19.22 9.68
C THR A 114 24.50 19.37 10.26
N ASN A 115 23.52 19.69 9.41
CA ASN A 115 22.10 19.78 9.77
C ASN A 115 21.45 18.40 9.58
N ASP A 116 20.85 17.86 10.64
CA ASP A 116 20.25 16.53 10.61
C ASP A 116 19.09 16.44 9.60
N GLU A 117 18.28 17.48 9.43
CA GLU A 117 17.16 17.48 8.48
C GLU A 117 17.66 17.42 7.04
N GLU A 118 18.66 18.24 6.68
CA GLU A 118 19.24 18.26 5.33
C GLU A 118 20.01 16.97 5.04
N MET A 119 20.70 16.42 6.04
CA MET A 119 21.38 15.13 5.95
C MET A 119 20.40 13.96 5.72
N ILE A 120 19.30 13.92 6.47
CA ILE A 120 18.25 12.89 6.31
C ILE A 120 17.59 13.04 4.94
N GLN A 121 17.25 14.28 4.56
CA GLN A 121 16.66 14.58 3.25
C GLN A 121 17.58 14.11 2.13
N PHE A 122 18.89 14.38 2.21
CA PHE A 122 19.88 13.90 1.25
C PHE A 122 19.91 12.37 1.16
N PHE A 123 19.93 11.68 2.30
CA PHE A 123 19.90 10.22 2.32
C PHE A 123 18.61 9.66 1.70
N HIS A 124 17.45 10.26 2.00
CA HIS A 124 16.18 9.89 1.36
C HIS A 124 16.18 10.15 -0.14
N THR A 125 16.73 11.28 -0.60
CA THR A 125 16.86 11.57 -2.03
C THR A 125 17.67 10.48 -2.74
N TYR A 126 18.75 10.00 -2.11
CA TYR A 126 19.53 8.88 -2.64
C TYR A 126 18.72 7.57 -2.68
N VAL A 127 18.03 7.21 -1.58
CA VAL A 127 17.15 6.04 -1.51
C VAL A 127 16.08 6.10 -2.61
N GLY A 128 15.47 7.28 -2.82
CA GLY A 128 14.48 7.51 -3.86
C GLY A 128 15.05 7.34 -5.27
N ALA A 129 16.27 7.80 -5.52
CA ALA A 129 16.94 7.58 -6.80
C ALA A 129 17.25 6.10 -7.07
N VAL A 130 17.73 5.37 -6.06
CA VAL A 130 17.92 3.91 -6.15
C VAL A 130 16.59 3.23 -6.44
N TYR A 131 15.51 3.61 -5.75
CA TYR A 131 14.19 3.04 -6.02
C TYR A 131 13.76 3.34 -7.47
N HIS A 132 13.88 4.59 -7.90
CA HIS A 132 13.43 5.01 -9.22
C HIS A 132 14.18 4.29 -10.36
N LYS A 133 15.48 4.04 -10.21
CA LYS A 133 16.32 3.46 -11.28
C LYS A 133 16.47 1.94 -11.19
N ASN A 134 16.57 1.39 -9.97
CA ASN A 134 16.89 -0.02 -9.76
C ASN A 134 15.70 -0.82 -9.22
N GLY A 135 14.67 -0.13 -8.73
CA GLY A 135 13.46 -0.75 -8.19
C GLY A 135 13.54 -1.11 -6.71
N LEU A 136 12.40 -1.53 -6.15
CA LEU A 136 12.24 -1.71 -4.70
C LEU A 136 13.07 -2.87 -4.14
N LYS A 137 13.34 -3.89 -4.95
CA LYS A 137 14.09 -5.08 -4.54
C LYS A 137 15.50 -4.70 -4.07
N ASP A 138 16.18 -3.82 -4.80
CA ASP A 138 17.54 -3.39 -4.48
C ASP A 138 17.55 -2.50 -3.24
N VAL A 139 16.53 -1.65 -3.09
CA VAL A 139 16.31 -0.85 -1.88
C VAL A 139 16.11 -1.75 -0.65
N ILE A 140 15.30 -2.81 -0.77
CA ILE A 140 15.10 -3.80 0.31
C ILE A 140 16.43 -4.46 0.66
N SER A 141 17.15 -5.00 -0.32
CA SER A 141 18.41 -5.70 -0.10
C SER A 141 19.45 -4.80 0.58
N TRP A 142 19.54 -3.54 0.16
CA TRP A 142 20.49 -2.58 0.71
C TRP A 142 20.12 -2.15 2.13
N ILE A 143 18.88 -1.73 2.36
CA ILE A 143 18.45 -1.28 3.69
C ILE A 143 18.46 -2.44 4.69
N TRP A 144 18.12 -3.67 4.29
CA TRP A 144 18.21 -4.81 5.20
C TRP A 144 19.65 -5.03 5.70
N GLY A 145 20.65 -4.94 4.82
CA GLY A 145 22.05 -5.01 5.22
C GLY A 145 22.49 -3.84 6.13
N LEU A 146 21.85 -2.66 6.01
CA LEU A 146 22.08 -1.54 6.93
C LEU A 146 21.56 -1.82 8.34
N LEU A 147 20.49 -2.61 8.45
CA LEU A 147 19.80 -2.91 9.72
C LEU A 147 20.35 -4.15 10.43
N GLU A 148 21.00 -5.07 9.71
CA GLU A 148 21.59 -6.30 10.27
C GLU A 148 22.48 -6.08 11.50
N PRO A 149 23.36 -5.05 11.56
CA PRO A 149 24.21 -4.83 12.73
C PRO A 149 23.44 -4.55 14.03
N TYR A 150 22.18 -4.12 13.92
CA TYR A 150 21.31 -3.80 15.05
C TYR A 150 20.39 -4.97 15.44
N ASP A 151 20.46 -6.11 14.75
CA ASP A 151 19.67 -7.29 15.08
C ASP A 151 20.29 -8.03 16.27
N PRO A 152 19.61 -8.10 17.44
CA PRO A 152 20.11 -8.87 18.56
C PRO A 152 20.23 -10.36 18.24
N ALA A 153 19.44 -10.91 17.29
CA ALA A 153 19.51 -12.31 16.90
C ALA A 153 20.77 -12.66 16.09
N VAL A 154 21.39 -11.66 15.44
CA VAL A 154 22.65 -11.82 14.70
C VAL A 154 23.87 -11.62 15.61
N ASN A 155 23.70 -10.94 16.75
CA ASN A 155 24.75 -10.64 17.73
C ASN A 155 24.82 -11.63 18.91
N VAL A 156 24.10 -12.76 18.86
CA VAL A 156 24.28 -13.86 19.83
C VAL A 156 25.37 -14.80 19.31
N ASP A 157 26.63 -14.48 19.65
CA ASP A 157 27.65 -15.53 19.76
C ASP A 157 27.11 -16.60 20.70
N THR A 158 26.92 -17.80 20.19
CA THR A 158 26.65 -18.98 21.02
C THR A 158 28.00 -19.66 21.26
N PRO A 159 28.66 -19.53 22.42
CA PRO A 159 29.68 -20.47 22.81
C PRO A 159 28.95 -21.69 23.37
N SER A 160 28.86 -22.75 22.56
CA SER A 160 28.52 -24.07 23.05
C SER A 160 29.55 -25.08 22.57
N GLN A 161 30.24 -25.64 23.57
CA GLN A 161 31.00 -26.88 23.63
C GLN A 161 32.50 -26.86 23.31
N ASP A 162 33.28 -26.86 24.39
CA ASP A 162 34.15 -27.97 24.82
C ASP A 162 34.17 -27.89 26.37
N GLY A 163 34.06 -28.88 27.24
CA GLY A 163 33.99 -30.34 27.22
C GLY A 163 34.35 -30.76 28.66
N GLY A 164 33.54 -31.55 29.37
CA GLY A 164 33.86 -31.98 30.74
C GLY A 164 32.69 -32.57 31.54
N ASP A 165 32.53 -33.89 31.40
CA ASP A 165 31.85 -34.89 32.24
C ASP A 165 31.06 -34.46 33.49
N SER A 166 29.81 -34.93 33.59
CA SER A 166 29.41 -35.95 34.58
C SER A 166 27.95 -36.36 34.44
N SER A 167 27.75 -37.67 34.44
CA SER A 167 26.48 -38.40 34.40
C SER A 167 25.44 -37.95 35.43
N THR A 168 24.18 -37.84 35.01
CA THR A 168 23.04 -38.32 35.83
C THR A 168 21.80 -38.55 34.96
N ASN A 169 21.63 -39.82 34.61
CA ASN A 169 20.39 -40.58 34.48
C ASN A 169 19.05 -39.84 34.69
N ALA A 170 18.27 -39.66 33.61
CA ALA A 170 16.82 -39.66 33.66
C ALA A 170 16.22 -40.00 32.27
N GLN A 171 15.57 -41.15 32.22
CA GLN A 171 14.82 -41.70 31.09
C GLN A 171 13.62 -40.81 30.69
N PRO A 172 13.25 -40.73 29.40
CA PRO A 172 12.00 -40.07 29.00
C PRO A 172 10.78 -40.97 29.31
N PRO A 173 9.67 -40.45 29.86
CA PRO A 173 8.46 -41.24 29.99
C PRO A 173 7.80 -41.43 28.61
N SER A 174 7.65 -42.69 28.25
CA SER A 174 6.77 -43.21 27.21
C SER A 174 5.31 -42.91 27.55
N TYR A 175 4.61 -42.15 26.71
CA TYR A 175 3.16 -42.04 26.79
C TYR A 175 2.52 -43.25 26.13
N GLN A 176 2.01 -44.14 26.99
CA GLN A 176 1.13 -45.25 26.65
C GLN A 176 -0.30 -44.70 26.55
N SER A 177 -0.87 -44.76 25.35
CA SER A 177 -2.19 -44.26 25.01
C SER A 177 -3.27 -45.28 25.32
N GLN A 178 -3.91 -45.22 26.51
CA GLN A 178 -5.28 -45.70 26.73
C GLN A 178 -5.90 -45.00 27.94
N GLN A 179 -6.94 -44.19 27.73
CA GLN A 179 -8.30 -44.45 28.23
C GLN A 179 -9.26 -43.31 27.89
N GLN A 180 -10.50 -43.73 27.64
CA GLN A 180 -11.67 -42.94 27.23
C GLN A 180 -11.93 -41.75 28.15
N TYR A 181 -12.07 -40.57 27.55
CA TYR A 181 -12.71 -39.43 28.18
C TYR A 181 -13.86 -38.94 27.31
N THR A 182 -15.02 -38.85 27.96
CA THR A 182 -16.31 -38.36 27.50
C THR A 182 -16.26 -36.90 27.02
N PRO A 183 -17.07 -36.51 26.02
CA PRO A 183 -17.06 -35.15 25.50
C PRO A 183 -17.68 -34.15 26.50
N PRO A 184 -17.14 -32.92 26.60
CA PRO A 184 -17.80 -31.86 27.34
C PRO A 184 -18.93 -31.24 26.51
N PHE A 185 -20.10 -31.19 27.15
CA PHE A 185 -21.20 -30.23 27.00
C PHE A 185 -21.35 -29.46 25.66
N GLN A 186 -22.40 -29.83 24.93
CA GLN A 186 -23.08 -28.95 23.98
C GLN A 186 -23.68 -27.74 24.72
N PRO A 187 -23.52 -26.50 24.24
CA PRO A 187 -24.32 -25.37 24.71
C PRO A 187 -25.76 -25.58 24.23
N HIS A 188 -26.65 -25.89 25.16
CA HIS A 188 -28.08 -25.80 24.92
C HIS A 188 -28.50 -24.33 24.89
N GLN A 189 -29.29 -23.99 23.88
CA GLN A 189 -29.93 -22.68 23.70
C GLN A 189 -30.76 -22.29 24.93
N PRO A 190 -30.70 -21.04 25.41
CA PRO A 190 -31.75 -20.47 26.23
C PRO A 190 -32.88 -19.93 25.35
N HIS A 191 -34.10 -20.38 25.63
CA HIS A 191 -35.34 -19.76 25.18
C HIS A 191 -35.41 -18.27 25.57
N PRO A 192 -36.11 -17.42 24.80
CA PRO A 192 -36.29 -16.01 25.11
C PRO A 192 -37.38 -15.82 26.19
N GLY A 193 -36.98 -15.19 27.31
CA GLY A 193 -37.87 -14.61 28.33
C GLY A 193 -37.93 -13.07 28.22
N PRO A 194 -38.91 -12.42 28.86
CA PRO A 194 -39.47 -11.14 28.42
C PRO A 194 -38.57 -9.92 28.69
N ALA A 195 -38.61 -8.98 27.76
CA ALA A 195 -37.90 -7.71 27.80
C ALA A 195 -38.43 -6.75 28.89
N PRO A 196 -37.55 -6.03 29.62
CA PRO A 196 -37.94 -4.91 30.44
C PRO A 196 -38.09 -3.64 29.61
N PHE A 197 -39.18 -2.93 29.88
CA PHE A 197 -39.55 -1.62 29.36
C PHE A 197 -38.47 -0.56 29.67
N PHE A 198 -38.03 0.17 28.65
CA PHE A 198 -37.43 1.50 28.79
C PHE A 198 -38.17 2.49 27.90
N GLN A 199 -38.68 3.53 28.53
CA GLN A 199 -39.44 4.64 27.93
C GLN A 199 -38.57 5.47 26.97
N PRO A 200 -39.06 5.84 25.77
CA PRO A 200 -38.46 6.90 24.97
C PRO A 200 -38.96 8.28 25.42
N HIS A 201 -38.02 9.23 25.50
CA HIS A 201 -38.29 10.64 25.75
C HIS A 201 -39.16 11.27 24.65
N GLN A 202 -40.06 12.14 25.11
CA GLN A 202 -41.11 12.82 24.36
C GLN A 202 -40.55 13.96 23.48
N SER A 203 -41.10 14.10 22.28
CA SER A 203 -41.15 15.35 21.51
C SER A 203 -42.61 15.83 21.47
N PRO A 204 -42.89 17.15 21.52
CA PRO A 204 -44.26 17.65 21.68
C PRO A 204 -45.10 17.57 20.39
N PRO A 205 -46.44 17.46 20.48
CA PRO A 205 -47.31 17.27 19.33
C PRO A 205 -47.84 18.58 18.72
N VAL A 206 -47.96 18.59 17.39
CA VAL A 206 -48.86 19.49 16.65
C VAL A 206 -50.15 18.73 16.35
N SER A 207 -51.25 19.39 16.67
CA SER A 207 -52.64 18.94 16.60
C SER A 207 -53.11 18.56 15.19
N SER A 208 -53.91 17.50 15.05
CA SER A 208 -55.14 17.46 14.22
C SER A 208 -55.92 16.15 14.40
N PRO A 209 -57.26 16.15 14.26
CA PRO A 209 -58.14 15.13 14.85
C PRO A 209 -58.76 14.15 13.85
N PHE A 210 -59.12 12.96 14.38
CA PHE A 210 -60.29 12.13 14.06
C PHE A 210 -60.53 11.61 12.63
N PHE A 211 -60.54 10.27 12.45
CA PHE A 211 -61.76 9.47 12.22
C PHE A 211 -61.47 7.95 12.23
N GLN A 212 -62.48 7.18 12.61
CA GLN A 212 -62.50 5.74 12.95
C GLN A 212 -62.82 4.83 11.73
N PRO A 213 -62.89 3.47 11.87
CA PRO A 213 -62.36 2.49 10.92
C PRO A 213 -63.45 1.77 10.11
N HIS A 214 -63.09 0.88 9.16
CA HIS A 214 -63.79 -0.41 8.95
C HIS A 214 -63.19 -1.30 7.83
N GLN A 215 -63.04 -2.59 8.18
CA GLN A 215 -63.40 -3.82 7.44
C GLN A 215 -62.62 -4.28 6.18
N SER A 216 -61.94 -5.43 6.33
CA SER A 216 -61.75 -6.50 5.31
C SER A 216 -63.05 -7.35 5.20
N PRO A 217 -63.28 -8.34 4.27
CA PRO A 217 -62.35 -9.21 3.48
C PRO A 217 -62.94 -9.61 2.07
N PRO A 218 -62.89 -10.86 1.50
CA PRO A 218 -61.88 -11.94 1.33
C PRO A 218 -61.71 -12.48 -0.14
N GLY A 219 -60.76 -13.42 -0.35
CA GLY A 219 -60.73 -14.45 -1.43
C GLY A 219 -60.08 -14.03 -2.75
N SER A 220 -59.29 -14.82 -3.51
CA SER A 220 -59.13 -16.26 -3.69
C SER A 220 -57.81 -16.55 -4.46
N SER A 221 -57.24 -17.75 -4.35
CA SER A 221 -56.08 -18.25 -5.14
C SER A 221 -56.59 -19.15 -6.31
N PRO A 222 -55.76 -19.80 -7.16
CA PRO A 222 -54.43 -19.50 -7.77
C PRO A 222 -54.45 -19.69 -9.33
N LEU A 223 -53.41 -19.27 -10.09
CA LEU A 223 -53.08 -19.90 -11.40
C LEU A 223 -51.64 -19.56 -11.89
N PHE A 224 -50.94 -20.57 -12.42
CA PHE A 224 -49.70 -20.55 -13.24
C PHE A 224 -49.82 -19.54 -14.41
N GLN A 225 -48.82 -18.86 -15.00
CA GLN A 225 -47.45 -19.18 -15.50
C GLN A 225 -46.87 -17.85 -16.15
N PRO A 226 -45.84 -17.83 -17.01
CA PRO A 226 -44.38 -17.83 -16.84
C PRO A 226 -43.66 -16.48 -17.20
N HIS A 227 -42.36 -16.41 -16.92
CA HIS A 227 -41.31 -15.51 -17.46
C HIS A 227 -41.68 -14.11 -18.01
N GLN A 228 -41.26 -13.05 -17.28
CA GLN A 228 -40.82 -11.81 -17.91
C GLN A 228 -39.55 -11.27 -17.24
N SER A 229 -38.52 -11.12 -18.08
CA SER A 229 -37.27 -10.40 -17.87
C SER A 229 -37.52 -9.00 -17.30
N HIS A 230 -36.97 -8.71 -16.13
CA HIS A 230 -36.95 -7.34 -15.60
C HIS A 230 -36.00 -6.46 -16.44
N PRO A 231 -36.41 -5.22 -16.78
CA PRO A 231 -35.54 -4.25 -17.43
C PRO A 231 -34.49 -3.73 -16.42
N GLY A 232 -33.25 -3.59 -16.87
CA GLY A 232 -32.15 -3.05 -16.06
C GLY A 232 -32.35 -1.56 -15.69
N PRO A 233 -31.64 -1.06 -14.68
CA PRO A 233 -31.78 0.32 -14.22
C PRO A 233 -31.26 1.32 -15.26
N SER A 234 -32.06 2.36 -15.51
CA SER A 234 -31.72 3.51 -16.37
C SER A 234 -30.48 4.27 -15.86
N PRO A 235 -29.66 4.87 -16.74
CA PRO A 235 -28.49 5.66 -16.34
C PRO A 235 -28.91 7.00 -15.67
N PRO A 236 -28.08 7.56 -14.77
CA PRO A 236 -28.38 8.84 -14.14
C PRO A 236 -28.24 9.99 -15.13
N THR A 237 -29.33 10.72 -15.33
CA THR A 237 -29.44 11.94 -16.14
C THR A 237 -29.13 13.15 -15.25
N GLU A 238 -27.86 13.38 -14.93
CA GLU A 238 -27.47 14.66 -14.29
C GLU A 238 -26.13 15.15 -14.84
N PRO A 239 -26.04 16.36 -15.40
CA PRO A 239 -24.78 16.92 -15.85
C PRO A 239 -23.94 17.38 -14.64
N ALA A 240 -22.69 16.92 -14.56
CA ALA A 240 -21.73 17.30 -13.52
C ALA A 240 -21.34 18.80 -13.63
N PRO A 241 -20.97 19.45 -12.49
CA PRO A 241 -20.62 20.87 -12.46
C PRO A 241 -19.29 21.18 -13.19
N PRO A 242 -19.12 22.39 -13.76
CA PRO A 242 -17.89 22.77 -14.45
C PRO A 242 -16.75 23.10 -13.47
N LEU A 243 -15.55 22.60 -13.75
CA LEU A 243 -14.30 22.89 -13.04
C LEU A 243 -13.45 23.94 -13.79
N PRO A 244 -12.56 24.67 -13.09
CA PRO A 244 -11.89 25.88 -13.59
C PRO A 244 -10.83 25.60 -14.66
N ASN A 245 -10.75 26.54 -15.61
CA ASN A 245 -9.90 26.50 -16.81
C ASN A 245 -8.40 26.53 -16.50
N GLY A 246 -7.66 25.60 -17.12
CA GLY A 246 -6.23 25.79 -17.40
C GLY A 246 -5.43 24.50 -17.39
N VAL A 247 -5.39 23.78 -18.53
CA VAL A 247 -4.31 22.81 -18.79
C VAL A 247 -3.89 22.94 -20.26
N PRO A 248 -2.62 23.20 -20.59
CA PRO A 248 -2.13 23.06 -21.95
C PRO A 248 -1.95 21.58 -22.28
N THR A 249 -2.58 21.17 -23.36
CA THR A 249 -2.39 19.91 -24.09
C THR A 249 -0.92 19.70 -24.39
N PHE A 250 -0.40 18.50 -24.09
CA PHE A 250 0.64 17.70 -24.78
C PHE A 250 1.37 16.85 -23.74
N LEU A 251 1.18 15.53 -23.77
CA LEU A 251 2.01 14.58 -23.01
C LEU A 251 2.39 13.38 -23.89
N PRO A 252 3.68 13.00 -23.95
CA PRO A 252 4.15 11.82 -24.65
C PRO A 252 3.98 10.54 -23.81
N ASN A 253 4.02 9.41 -24.53
CA ASN A 253 3.71 8.05 -24.07
C ASN A 253 4.37 7.62 -22.75
N GLY A 254 3.54 7.28 -21.76
CA GLY A 254 3.96 6.63 -20.52
C GLY A 254 2.92 6.58 -19.39
N VAL A 255 1.81 7.31 -19.51
CA VAL A 255 0.87 7.56 -18.40
C VAL A 255 -0.39 6.69 -18.42
N SER A 256 -0.25 5.37 -18.57
CA SER A 256 -1.40 4.45 -18.50
C SER A 256 -2.16 4.53 -17.17
N SER A 257 -1.50 4.94 -16.07
CA SER A 257 -2.09 4.99 -14.72
C SER A 257 -2.71 6.34 -14.32
N LEU A 258 -2.52 7.42 -15.10
CA LEU A 258 -3.18 8.72 -14.85
C LEU A 258 -4.48 8.89 -15.65
N ILE A 259 -4.74 7.95 -16.57
CA ILE A 259 -5.98 7.88 -17.35
C ILE A 259 -7.03 7.20 -16.48
N THR A 260 -7.69 8.01 -15.65
CA THR A 260 -8.82 7.53 -14.85
C THR A 260 -10.08 7.47 -15.71
N LEU A 261 -11.04 6.62 -15.32
CA LEU A 261 -12.37 6.56 -15.93
C LEU A 261 -13.03 7.95 -16.07
N GLY A 262 -12.79 8.85 -15.11
CA GLY A 262 -13.34 10.21 -15.11
C GLY A 262 -12.79 11.07 -16.26
N VAL A 263 -11.47 11.03 -16.48
CA VAL A 263 -10.82 11.78 -17.56
C VAL A 263 -11.32 11.31 -18.93
N VAL A 264 -11.44 9.99 -19.13
CA VAL A 264 -11.94 9.39 -20.38
C VAL A 264 -13.38 9.85 -20.68
N ASN A 265 -14.26 9.81 -19.68
CA ASN A 265 -15.64 10.24 -19.85
C ASN A 265 -15.74 11.75 -20.12
N GLN A 266 -14.94 12.57 -19.43
CA GLN A 266 -14.90 14.01 -19.65
C GLN A 266 -14.42 14.36 -21.07
N THR A 267 -13.35 13.71 -21.54
CA THR A 267 -12.83 13.92 -22.89
C THR A 267 -13.81 13.47 -23.96
N ALA A 268 -14.57 12.39 -23.73
CA ALA A 268 -15.62 11.97 -24.65
C ALA A 268 -16.71 13.05 -24.79
N VAL A 269 -17.18 13.61 -23.67
CA VAL A 269 -18.19 14.70 -23.66
C VAL A 269 -17.66 15.95 -24.36
N GLN A 270 -16.42 16.36 -24.07
CA GLN A 270 -15.78 17.52 -24.72
C GLN A 270 -15.66 17.34 -26.24
N ARG A 271 -15.46 16.11 -26.72
CA ARG A 271 -15.36 15.79 -28.15
C ARG A 271 -16.71 15.47 -28.80
N GLY A 272 -17.82 15.60 -28.07
CA GLY A 272 -19.17 15.31 -28.57
C GLY A 272 -19.41 13.82 -28.87
N LEU A 273 -18.70 12.93 -28.18
CA LEU A 273 -18.75 11.48 -28.38
C LEU A 273 -19.61 10.81 -27.31
N VAL A 274 -20.40 9.83 -27.72
CA VAL A 274 -21.23 9.03 -26.79
C VAL A 274 -20.42 7.84 -26.31
N ILE A 275 -20.15 7.77 -25.01
CA ILE A 275 -19.44 6.66 -24.37
C ILE A 275 -20.42 5.78 -23.59
N THR A 276 -20.34 4.46 -23.77
CA THR A 276 -21.20 3.47 -23.09
C THR A 276 -20.36 2.28 -22.64
N TYR A 277 -20.67 1.72 -21.47
CA TYR A 277 -19.93 0.60 -20.89
C TYR A 277 -20.86 -0.60 -20.73
N GLU A 278 -20.53 -1.69 -21.41
CA GLU A 278 -21.32 -2.92 -21.39
C GLU A 278 -20.62 -3.98 -20.54
N PRO A 279 -21.14 -4.30 -19.33
CA PRO A 279 -20.58 -5.33 -18.48
C PRO A 279 -21.10 -6.73 -18.86
N GLU A 280 -20.20 -7.69 -18.90
CA GLU A 280 -20.45 -9.11 -19.17
C GLU A 280 -19.72 -9.94 -18.10
N ALA A 281 -20.45 -10.69 -17.29
CA ALA A 281 -19.86 -11.61 -16.32
C ALA A 281 -19.63 -12.97 -17.00
N VAL A 282 -18.37 -13.34 -17.17
CA VAL A 282 -17.97 -14.59 -17.83
C VAL A 282 -17.20 -15.45 -16.82
N GLY A 283 -17.64 -16.68 -16.57
CA GLY A 283 -16.90 -17.62 -15.72
C GLY A 283 -17.77 -18.53 -14.87
N LEU A 284 -17.11 -19.32 -14.02
CA LEU A 284 -17.76 -20.25 -13.09
C LEU A 284 -18.55 -19.46 -12.02
N ALA A 285 -19.68 -20.02 -11.57
CA ALA A 285 -20.60 -19.35 -10.64
C ALA A 285 -19.95 -18.87 -9.32
N HIS A 286 -18.82 -19.47 -8.92
CA HIS A 286 -18.10 -19.14 -7.70
C HIS A 286 -16.88 -18.20 -7.91
N SER A 287 -16.60 -17.79 -9.15
CA SER A 287 -15.47 -16.91 -9.49
C SER A 287 -15.68 -16.19 -10.84
N PRO A 288 -16.71 -15.33 -10.97
CA PRO A 288 -16.98 -14.64 -12.23
C PRO A 288 -15.86 -13.64 -12.57
N ILE A 289 -15.39 -13.69 -13.82
CA ILE A 289 -14.52 -12.65 -14.38
C ILE A 289 -15.44 -11.60 -15.01
N TRP A 290 -15.33 -10.37 -14.51
CA TRP A 290 -16.06 -9.26 -15.09
C TRP A 290 -15.29 -8.76 -16.31
N THR A 291 -15.91 -8.87 -17.48
CA THR A 291 -15.44 -8.23 -18.71
C THR A 291 -16.30 -6.99 -18.94
N VAL A 292 -15.69 -5.83 -19.22
CA VAL A 292 -16.42 -4.62 -19.60
C VAL A 292 -15.91 -4.14 -20.95
N ARG A 293 -16.82 -3.89 -21.88
CA ARG A 293 -16.52 -3.28 -23.19
C ARG A 293 -16.88 -1.80 -23.15
N CYS A 294 -15.95 -0.97 -23.61
CA CYS A 294 -16.13 0.47 -23.76
C CYS A 294 -16.48 0.78 -25.21
N MET A 295 -17.70 1.24 -25.43
CA MET A 295 -18.25 1.61 -26.72
C MET A 295 -18.20 3.14 -26.85
N ILE A 296 -17.53 3.66 -27.88
CA ILE A 296 -17.51 5.10 -28.19
C ILE A 296 -18.13 5.27 -29.58
N ASN A 297 -19.22 6.03 -29.67
CA ASN A 297 -20.06 6.17 -30.86
C ASN A 297 -20.56 4.83 -31.44
N GLY A 298 -20.87 3.87 -30.57
CA GLY A 298 -21.36 2.54 -30.97
C GLY A 298 -20.28 1.57 -31.47
N ALA A 299 -19.01 1.97 -31.49
CA ALA A 299 -17.88 1.09 -31.83
C ALA A 299 -17.08 0.71 -30.57
N GLU A 300 -16.68 -0.56 -30.45
CA GLU A 300 -15.83 -1.03 -29.35
C GLU A 300 -14.44 -0.38 -29.47
N ARG A 301 -14.06 0.39 -28.44
CA ARG A 301 -12.76 1.08 -28.37
C ARG A 301 -11.86 0.56 -27.28
N GLY A 302 -12.36 -0.20 -26.31
CA GLY A 302 -11.51 -0.81 -25.28
C GLY A 302 -12.23 -1.91 -24.53
N ARG A 303 -11.47 -2.88 -24.00
CA ARG A 303 -12.03 -4.02 -23.26
C ARG A 303 -11.22 -4.32 -22.01
N GLY A 304 -11.84 -4.18 -20.84
CA GLY A 304 -11.19 -4.47 -19.57
C GLY A 304 -11.73 -5.74 -18.91
N GLN A 305 -10.87 -6.41 -18.14
CA GLN A 305 -11.24 -7.56 -17.33
C GLN A 305 -10.82 -7.36 -15.88
N GLY A 306 -11.62 -7.86 -14.94
CA GLY A 306 -11.32 -7.70 -13.52
C GLY A 306 -12.10 -8.64 -12.61
N LYS A 307 -11.66 -8.72 -11.36
CA LYS A 307 -12.34 -9.48 -10.28
C LYS A 307 -13.67 -8.84 -9.87
N ASN A 308 -13.91 -7.59 -10.26
CA ASN A 308 -15.15 -6.85 -10.08
C ASN A 308 -15.35 -5.89 -11.26
N GLN A 309 -16.61 -5.46 -11.45
CA GLN A 309 -17.00 -4.59 -12.56
C GLN A 309 -16.28 -3.24 -12.55
N LYS A 310 -15.94 -2.71 -11.36
CA LYS A 310 -15.23 -1.44 -11.21
C LYS A 310 -13.84 -1.50 -11.86
N VAL A 311 -13.03 -2.51 -11.50
CA VAL A 311 -11.69 -2.70 -12.06
C VAL A 311 -11.75 -2.98 -13.56
N ALA A 312 -12.71 -3.80 -14.00
CA ALA A 312 -12.91 -4.08 -15.41
C ALA A 312 -13.29 -2.83 -16.22
N LYS A 313 -14.12 -1.95 -15.66
CA LYS A 313 -14.54 -0.70 -16.30
C LYS A 313 -13.41 0.31 -16.43
N GLU A 314 -12.60 0.46 -15.39
CA GLU A 314 -11.44 1.36 -15.38
C GLU A 314 -10.40 0.93 -16.43
N GLU A 315 -10.15 -0.38 -16.51
CA GLU A 315 -9.25 -0.95 -17.51
C GLU A 315 -9.81 -0.80 -18.94
N ALA A 316 -11.12 -0.95 -19.14
CA ALA A 316 -11.76 -0.72 -20.44
C ALA A 316 -11.64 0.74 -20.90
N ALA A 317 -11.78 1.70 -19.98
CA ALA A 317 -11.68 3.12 -20.25
C ALA A 317 -10.24 3.52 -20.62
N ARG A 318 -9.25 2.96 -19.92
CA ARG A 318 -7.82 3.15 -20.22
C ARG A 318 -7.45 2.65 -21.61
N GLN A 319 -7.94 1.48 -22.00
CA GLN A 319 -7.71 0.96 -23.36
C GLN A 319 -8.40 1.81 -24.43
N ALA A 320 -9.62 2.31 -24.15
CA ALA A 320 -10.31 3.22 -25.05
C ALA A 320 -9.54 4.52 -25.27
N TRP A 321 -8.92 5.07 -24.23
CA TRP A 321 -8.06 6.26 -24.35
C TRP A 321 -6.90 6.06 -25.32
N VAL A 322 -6.16 4.96 -25.14
CA VAL A 322 -5.00 4.62 -25.99
C VAL A 322 -5.44 4.40 -27.44
N ASN A 323 -6.54 3.66 -27.65
CA ASN A 323 -7.04 3.35 -28.99
C ASN A 323 -7.65 4.57 -29.70
N MET A 324 -8.12 5.57 -28.95
CA MET A 324 -8.61 6.83 -29.49
C MET A 324 -7.47 7.85 -29.72
N GLY A 325 -6.25 7.55 -29.28
CA GLY A 325 -5.08 8.43 -29.41
C GLY A 325 -5.26 9.74 -28.64
N TRP A 326 -5.87 9.67 -27.45
CA TRP A 326 -6.09 10.82 -26.58
C TRP A 326 -4.89 11.10 -25.68
#